data_AF-A0A5C7VUF0-F1
#
_entry.id   AF-A0A5C7VUF0-F1
#
_cell.length_a   1.000
_cell.length_b   1.000
_cell.length_c   1.000
_cell.angle_alpha   90.00
_cell.angle_beta   90.00
_cell.angle_gamma   90.00
#
_symmetry.space_group_name_H-M   'P 1'
#
loop_
_entity.id
_entity.type
_entity.pdbx_description
1 polymer ?
#
loop_
_entity_poly.entity_id
_entity_poly.type
_entity_poly.pdbx_seq_one_letter_code
_entity_poly.pdbx_strand_id
1 'polypeptide(L)'
;MKINKLKSLAAALSLPAGSNMAHALMPWNDGPPDIVIYTSGGAAQDRAIDLAVVSSLVEPETDDWFSDKTSTGSIGSRWRAYYFVGKSTLGEGLAGRKILFEKRSYGTAGYGVVPLVGNDGRGISMEHFNIQGLPQTIWTADGAKRWVASITGANASTYLAKVLSDAGFLGADPGILLKLGTESYPEQVKELISGRFEADWPTDIDRFPDTFAALIG
;
A
#
# COMPACT_ATOMS: atom_id res chain seq x y z
N MET A 1 34.63 13.22 -53.40
CA MET A 1 33.49 13.69 -52.58
C MET A 1 33.60 13.04 -51.21
N LYS A 2 33.85 13.83 -50.14
CA LYS A 2 33.87 13.36 -48.74
C LYS A 2 32.45 13.41 -48.19
N ILE A 3 31.99 12.36 -47.50
CA ILE A 3 31.19 12.43 -46.26
C ILE A 3 31.66 11.29 -45.34
N ASN A 4 31.64 11.56 -44.04
CA ASN A 4 32.51 11.00 -43.02
C ASN A 4 32.00 9.72 -42.33
N LYS A 5 33.00 8.96 -41.87
CA LYS A 5 33.06 7.99 -40.75
C LYS A 5 31.93 8.11 -39.71
N LEU A 6 31.28 6.99 -39.42
CA LEU A 6 30.76 6.68 -38.08
C LEU A 6 31.51 5.45 -37.55
N LYS A 7 32.33 5.69 -36.53
CA LYS A 7 32.99 4.67 -35.73
C LYS A 7 31.93 4.05 -34.83
N SER A 8 31.56 2.79 -35.05
CA SER A 8 30.87 2.01 -34.04
C SER A 8 31.91 1.60 -33.00
N LEU A 9 31.91 2.29 -31.87
CA LEU A 9 32.71 1.97 -30.71
C LEU A 9 32.10 0.74 -30.04
N ALA A 10 32.85 -0.36 -29.99
CA ALA A 10 32.58 -1.47 -29.12
C ALA A 10 32.62 -0.99 -27.65
N ALA A 11 31.49 -1.08 -26.96
CA ALA A 11 31.44 -1.05 -25.51
C ALA A 11 31.14 -2.47 -25.04
N ALA A 12 32.21 -3.22 -24.76
CA ALA A 12 32.12 -4.41 -23.94
C ALA A 12 31.74 -3.97 -22.52
N LEU A 13 30.48 -4.14 -22.15
CA LEU A 13 30.09 -4.18 -20.75
C LEU A 13 30.42 -5.58 -20.25
N SER A 14 31.55 -5.68 -19.55
CA SER A 14 31.85 -6.80 -18.68
C SER A 14 30.68 -7.03 -17.72
N LEU A 15 29.92 -8.11 -17.89
CA LEU A 15 29.11 -8.63 -16.78
C LEU A 15 30.08 -9.20 -15.74
N PRO A 16 30.11 -8.71 -14.51
CA PRO A 16 30.69 -9.49 -13.43
C PRO A 16 29.77 -10.71 -13.21
N ALA A 17 30.26 -11.89 -13.59
CA ALA A 17 29.75 -13.12 -13.03
C ALA A 17 30.07 -13.12 -11.53
N GLY A 18 29.05 -13.02 -10.67
CA GLY A 18 29.24 -13.17 -9.22
C GLY A 18 28.31 -12.36 -8.34
N SER A 19 27.00 -12.63 -8.40
CA SER A 19 26.15 -12.93 -7.25
C SER A 19 24.69 -12.90 -7.70
N ASN A 20 23.94 -13.98 -7.44
CA ASN A 20 22.48 -13.94 -7.44
C ASN A 20 22.02 -13.14 -6.22
N MET A 21 22.33 -11.85 -6.18
CA MET A 21 21.66 -10.90 -5.31
C MET A 21 20.43 -10.46 -6.09
N ALA A 22 19.30 -11.12 -5.81
CA ALA A 22 17.99 -10.59 -6.14
C ALA A 22 17.97 -9.08 -5.84
N HIS A 23 17.93 -8.25 -6.88
CA HIS A 23 17.78 -6.82 -6.69
C HIS A 23 16.33 -6.61 -6.25
N ALA A 24 16.14 -6.37 -4.96
CA ALA A 24 14.87 -5.92 -4.41
C ALA A 24 14.55 -4.54 -5.03
N LEU A 25 13.34 -4.40 -5.59
CA LEU A 25 12.93 -3.22 -6.34
C LEU A 25 12.58 -2.09 -5.39
N MET A 26 13.06 -0.87 -5.65
CA MET A 26 12.80 0.30 -4.81
C MET A 26 12.31 1.49 -5.64
N PRO A 27 11.34 2.29 -5.16
CA PRO A 27 10.82 3.43 -5.91
C PRO A 27 11.87 4.49 -6.31
N TRP A 28 12.94 4.63 -5.53
CA TRP A 28 14.02 5.59 -5.80
C TRP A 28 15.11 5.07 -6.74
N ASN A 29 15.24 3.75 -6.93
CA ASN A 29 16.21 3.15 -7.85
C ASN A 29 15.56 2.70 -9.17
N ASP A 30 14.33 2.20 -9.07
CA ASP A 30 13.60 1.56 -10.18
C ASP A 30 12.47 2.45 -10.72
N GLY A 31 12.37 3.68 -10.21
CA GLY A 31 11.40 4.69 -10.62
C GLY A 31 10.02 4.54 -9.96
N PRO A 32 9.04 5.40 -10.32
CA PRO A 32 7.72 5.37 -9.71
C PRO A 32 6.93 4.10 -10.10
N PRO A 33 5.93 3.69 -9.31
CA PRO A 33 4.99 2.65 -9.70
C PRO A 33 4.17 3.07 -10.92
N ASP A 34 3.82 2.09 -11.76
CA ASP A 34 2.86 2.24 -12.85
C ASP A 34 1.42 2.25 -12.33
N ILE A 35 1.18 1.53 -11.22
CA ILE A 35 -0.14 1.35 -10.59
C ILE A 35 0.03 1.51 -9.09
N VAL A 36 -0.87 2.28 -8.47
CA VAL A 36 -0.98 2.39 -7.02
C VAL A 36 -2.36 1.91 -6.61
N ILE A 37 -2.41 1.04 -5.60
CA ILE A 37 -3.64 0.50 -5.04
C ILE A 37 -3.63 0.78 -3.55
N TYR A 38 -4.57 1.59 -3.08
CA TYR A 38 -4.76 1.91 -1.67
C TYR A 38 -5.88 1.06 -1.10
N THR A 39 -5.58 0.33 -0.02
CA THR A 39 -6.58 -0.53 0.61
C THR A 39 -6.67 -0.27 2.11
N SER A 40 -7.84 -0.57 2.68
CA SER A 40 -8.05 -0.51 4.12
C SER A 40 -8.51 -1.87 4.67
N GLY A 41 -8.24 -2.12 5.95
CA GLY A 41 -8.67 -3.37 6.58
C GLY A 41 -8.30 -3.48 8.06
N GLY A 42 -8.77 -4.56 8.67
CA GLY A 42 -8.36 -4.90 10.04
C GLY A 42 -6.95 -5.49 10.08
N ALA A 43 -6.23 -5.27 11.17
CA ALA A 43 -4.86 -5.77 11.36
C ALA A 43 -4.78 -7.32 11.35
N ALA A 44 -5.87 -8.00 11.76
CA ALA A 44 -5.93 -9.47 11.76
C ALA A 44 -5.73 -10.11 10.35
N GLN A 45 -5.93 -9.34 9.27
CA GLN A 45 -5.80 -9.83 7.90
C GLN A 45 -4.39 -9.62 7.31
N ASP A 46 -3.51 -8.89 7.99
CA ASP A 46 -2.20 -8.49 7.45
C ASP A 46 -1.39 -9.70 6.97
N ARG A 47 -1.35 -10.76 7.78
CA ARG A 47 -0.64 -11.99 7.43
C ARG A 47 -1.18 -12.68 6.18
N ALA A 48 -2.50 -12.69 5.99
CA ALA A 48 -3.11 -13.30 4.82
C ALA A 48 -2.78 -12.49 3.56
N ILE A 49 -2.76 -11.17 3.67
CA ILE A 49 -2.42 -10.26 2.58
C ILE A 49 -0.93 -10.34 2.25
N ASP A 50 -0.04 -10.39 3.24
CA ASP A 50 1.40 -10.65 3.04
C ASP A 50 1.60 -11.89 2.16
N LEU A 51 0.94 -13.00 2.53
CA LEU A 51 1.05 -14.26 1.82
C LEU A 51 0.44 -14.16 0.42
N ALA A 52 -0.71 -13.52 0.25
CA ALA A 52 -1.37 -13.37 -1.05
C ALA A 52 -0.54 -12.53 -2.02
N VAL A 53 0.00 -11.38 -1.57
CA VAL A 53 0.85 -10.51 -2.39
C VAL A 53 2.09 -11.28 -2.84
N VAL A 54 2.86 -11.82 -1.90
CA VAL A 54 4.14 -12.48 -2.20
C VAL A 54 3.96 -13.75 -3.04
N SER A 55 2.94 -14.56 -2.78
CA SER A 55 2.77 -15.84 -3.49
C SER A 55 2.12 -15.71 -4.86
N SER A 56 1.23 -14.73 -5.03
CA SER A 56 0.29 -14.71 -6.17
C SER A 56 0.47 -13.50 -7.08
N LEU A 57 0.90 -12.36 -6.55
CA LEU A 57 0.96 -11.11 -7.31
C LEU A 57 2.38 -10.75 -7.76
N VAL A 58 3.37 -11.09 -6.94
CA VAL A 58 4.77 -10.71 -7.15
C VAL A 58 5.44 -11.66 -8.15
N GLU A 59 6.13 -11.10 -9.13
CA GLU A 59 7.15 -11.85 -9.89
C GLU A 59 8.31 -12.17 -8.94
N PRO A 60 8.79 -13.42 -8.83
CA PRO A 60 9.73 -13.81 -7.79
C PRO A 60 10.95 -12.92 -7.73
N GLU A 61 11.34 -12.54 -6.50
CA GLU A 61 12.51 -11.72 -6.22
C GLU A 61 12.46 -10.28 -6.76
N THR A 62 11.28 -9.78 -7.10
CA THR A 62 11.08 -8.40 -7.59
C THR A 62 10.29 -7.53 -6.62
N ASP A 63 10.44 -7.74 -5.31
CA ASP A 63 9.66 -7.05 -4.28
C ASP A 63 10.52 -6.43 -3.17
N ASP A 64 10.08 -5.26 -2.71
CA ASP A 64 10.38 -4.70 -1.39
C ASP A 64 9.07 -4.33 -0.69
N TRP A 65 9.13 -4.19 0.63
CA TRP A 65 8.01 -3.68 1.40
C TRP A 65 8.40 -2.66 2.47
N PHE A 66 7.43 -1.82 2.79
CA PHE A 66 7.52 -0.62 3.59
C PHE A 66 6.54 -0.73 4.75
N SER A 67 6.96 -0.33 5.94
CA SER A 67 6.08 -0.36 7.11
C SER A 67 6.38 0.74 8.11
N ASP A 68 5.37 1.11 8.90
CA ASP A 68 5.58 1.99 10.03
C ASP A 68 6.26 1.23 11.17
N LYS A 69 7.14 1.92 11.89
CA LYS A 69 7.73 1.44 13.13
C LYS A 69 7.19 2.29 14.26
N THR A 70 6.34 1.71 15.10
CA THR A 70 5.91 2.38 16.34
C THR A 70 6.95 2.17 17.44
N SER A 71 6.77 2.83 18.59
CA SER A 71 7.69 2.73 19.72
C SER A 71 7.92 1.27 20.13
N THR A 72 9.19 0.88 20.11
CA THR A 72 9.80 -0.41 20.52
C THR A 72 8.93 -1.66 20.30
N GLY A 73 8.95 -2.17 19.06
CA GLY A 73 8.75 -3.59 18.77
C GLY A 73 7.58 -3.92 17.83
N SER A 74 6.60 -3.03 17.68
CA SER A 74 5.48 -3.23 16.75
C SER A 74 5.81 -2.62 15.39
N ILE A 75 6.04 -3.50 14.40
CA ILE A 75 6.38 -3.15 13.00
C ILE A 75 5.15 -3.42 12.13
N GLY A 76 4.79 -2.45 11.28
CA GLY A 76 3.64 -2.52 10.37
C GLY A 76 2.32 -2.53 11.12
N SER A 77 2.18 -1.67 12.12
CA SER A 77 1.01 -1.62 13.00
C SER A 77 -0.17 -0.88 12.38
N ARG A 78 0.10 0.02 11.44
CA ARG A 78 -0.92 0.86 10.80
C ARG A 78 -0.82 0.95 9.30
N TRP A 79 0.40 0.91 8.77
CA TRP A 79 0.63 1.05 7.35
C TRP A 79 1.62 0.02 6.86
N ARG A 80 1.30 -0.56 5.71
CA ARG A 80 2.17 -1.47 5.00
C ARG A 80 2.03 -1.22 3.50
N ALA A 81 3.14 -1.14 2.80
CA ALA A 81 3.12 -1.04 1.35
C ALA A 81 4.11 -2.02 0.73
N TYR A 82 3.75 -2.61 -0.39
CA TYR A 82 4.62 -3.49 -1.17
C TYR A 82 4.83 -2.82 -2.52
N TYR A 83 6.09 -2.76 -2.93
CA TYR A 83 6.47 -2.29 -4.24
C TYR A 83 7.08 -3.46 -4.98
N PHE A 84 6.45 -3.86 -6.09
CA PHE A 84 6.84 -5.08 -6.80
C PHE A 84 6.54 -5.04 -8.28
N VAL A 85 7.12 -5.97 -9.06
CA VAL A 85 6.66 -6.23 -10.42
C VAL A 85 5.58 -7.30 -10.42
N GLY A 86 4.46 -7.00 -11.07
CA GLY A 86 3.35 -7.93 -11.24
C GLY A 86 3.79 -9.18 -12.02
N LYS A 87 3.45 -10.35 -11.48
CA LYS A 87 3.79 -11.66 -12.06
C LYS A 87 3.32 -11.77 -13.51
N SER A 88 4.15 -12.34 -14.35
CA SER A 88 3.91 -12.58 -15.79
C SER A 88 2.64 -13.39 -16.09
N THR A 89 2.14 -14.16 -15.11
CA THR A 89 0.89 -14.93 -15.22
C THR A 89 -0.37 -14.11 -14.94
N LEU A 90 -0.24 -12.85 -14.52
CA LEU A 90 -1.39 -11.96 -14.33
C LEU A 90 -1.93 -11.47 -15.69
N GLY A 91 -3.12 -10.85 -15.68
CA GLY A 91 -3.67 -10.23 -16.88
C GLY A 91 -2.81 -9.07 -17.40
N GLU A 92 -3.00 -8.69 -18.67
CA GLU A 92 -2.21 -7.65 -19.37
C GLU A 92 -2.15 -6.29 -18.64
N GLY A 93 -3.15 -5.99 -17.81
CA GLY A 93 -3.18 -4.79 -16.98
C GLY A 93 -2.20 -4.79 -15.80
N LEU A 94 -1.71 -5.95 -15.37
CA LEU A 94 -0.87 -6.11 -14.17
C LEU A 94 0.47 -6.79 -14.45
N ALA A 95 0.53 -7.72 -15.41
CA ALA A 95 1.75 -8.45 -15.71
C ALA A 95 2.89 -7.51 -16.15
N GLY A 96 4.06 -7.66 -15.51
CA GLY A 96 5.25 -6.85 -15.79
C GLY A 96 5.18 -5.39 -15.33
N ARG A 97 4.06 -4.95 -14.74
CA ARG A 97 3.89 -3.58 -14.24
C ARG A 97 4.50 -3.44 -12.85
N LYS A 98 5.05 -2.27 -12.55
CA LYS A 98 5.48 -1.90 -11.20
C LYS A 98 4.27 -1.47 -10.39
N ILE A 99 3.93 -2.22 -9.37
CA ILE A 99 2.73 -2.04 -8.56
C ILE A 99 3.14 -1.63 -7.17
N LEU A 100 2.53 -0.54 -6.69
CA LEU A 100 2.51 -0.18 -5.28
C LEU A 100 1.18 -0.62 -4.70
N PHE A 101 1.19 -1.66 -3.88
CA PHE A 101 0.04 -2.11 -3.13
C PHE A 101 0.17 -1.64 -1.69
N GLU A 102 -0.74 -0.79 -1.23
CA GLU A 102 -0.75 -0.28 0.12
C GLU A 102 -1.95 -0.82 0.89
N LYS A 103 -1.70 -1.15 2.15
CA LYS A 103 -2.73 -1.44 3.13
C LYS A 103 -2.55 -0.54 4.35
N ARG A 104 -3.59 0.25 4.60
CA ARG A 104 -3.86 0.86 5.90
C ARG A 104 -4.60 -0.12 6.79
N SER A 105 -3.95 -0.57 7.84
CA SER A 105 -4.49 -1.51 8.81
C SER A 105 -4.85 -0.82 10.11
N TYR A 106 -6.08 -0.93 10.57
CA TYR A 106 -6.42 -0.44 11.90
C TYR A 106 -7.61 -1.17 12.50
N GLY A 107 -7.55 -1.42 13.81
CA GLY A 107 -8.68 -1.96 14.57
C GLY A 107 -9.23 -3.27 14.00
N THR A 108 -10.55 -3.32 13.86
CA THR A 108 -11.33 -4.53 13.57
C THR A 108 -11.69 -4.65 12.09
N ALA A 109 -12.33 -5.76 11.71
CA ALA A 109 -12.61 -6.08 10.32
C ALA A 109 -13.45 -5.00 9.59
N GLY A 110 -14.33 -4.28 10.30
CA GLY A 110 -15.13 -3.21 9.71
C GLY A 110 -14.33 -2.02 9.18
N TYR A 111 -13.04 -1.90 9.55
CA TYR A 111 -12.15 -0.86 9.02
C TYR A 111 -11.86 -1.02 7.52
N GLY A 112 -12.10 -2.20 6.95
CA GLY A 112 -12.04 -2.39 5.49
C GLY A 112 -13.28 -1.85 4.77
N VAL A 113 -14.32 -1.41 5.50
CA VAL A 113 -15.60 -1.09 4.86
C VAL A 113 -16.05 0.32 5.14
N VAL A 114 -15.97 0.75 6.41
CA VAL A 114 -16.37 2.10 6.81
C VAL A 114 -15.70 3.20 5.97
N PRO A 115 -14.39 3.13 5.65
CA PRO A 115 -13.76 4.12 4.77
C PRO A 115 -14.31 4.17 3.35
N LEU A 116 -14.91 3.08 2.85
CA LEU A 116 -15.48 3.02 1.50
C LEU A 116 -16.92 3.54 1.44
N VAL A 117 -17.71 3.31 2.48
CA VAL A 117 -19.15 3.64 2.51
C VAL A 117 -19.48 4.92 3.28
N GLY A 118 -18.53 5.46 4.03
CA GLY A 118 -18.68 6.75 4.71
C GLY A 118 -18.92 7.92 3.74
N ASN A 119 -19.28 9.08 4.28
CA ASN A 119 -19.62 10.27 3.48
C ASN A 119 -20.68 9.98 2.40
N ASP A 120 -21.81 9.39 2.80
CA ASP A 120 -22.93 9.02 1.92
C ASP A 120 -22.51 8.13 0.73
N GLY A 121 -21.58 7.19 0.96
CA GLY A 121 -21.07 6.30 -0.08
C GLY A 121 -20.02 6.90 -1.00
N ARG A 122 -19.52 8.11 -0.73
CA ARG A 122 -18.41 8.73 -1.49
C ARG A 122 -17.03 8.34 -0.97
N GLY A 123 -16.98 7.67 0.18
CA GLY A 123 -15.76 7.29 0.87
C GLY A 123 -15.14 8.42 1.68
N ILE A 124 -14.29 8.03 2.61
CA ILE A 124 -13.53 8.91 3.49
C ILE A 124 -12.06 8.80 3.11
N SER A 125 -11.44 9.94 2.82
CA SER A 125 -9.99 9.95 2.57
C SER A 125 -9.27 9.60 3.86
N MET A 126 -8.46 8.56 3.85
CA MET A 126 -7.66 8.10 4.99
C MET A 126 -6.19 8.42 4.75
N GLU A 127 -5.37 8.50 5.80
CA GLU A 127 -3.92 8.63 5.61
C GLU A 127 -3.36 7.29 5.09
N HIS A 128 -2.86 7.26 3.88
CA HIS A 128 -2.20 6.09 3.31
C HIS A 128 -0.70 6.36 3.19
N PHE A 129 0.09 5.30 3.08
CA PHE A 129 1.52 5.45 2.82
C PHE A 129 1.78 6.18 1.50
N ASN A 130 2.54 7.26 1.59
CA ASN A 130 3.14 7.91 0.44
C ASN A 130 4.60 7.49 0.37
N ILE A 131 4.93 6.46 -0.41
CA ILE A 131 6.33 6.06 -0.63
C ILE A 131 6.88 6.58 -1.96
N GLN A 132 6.01 7.12 -2.82
CA GLN A 132 6.37 7.55 -4.15
C GLN A 132 7.16 8.85 -4.10
N GLY A 133 8.30 8.89 -4.81
CA GLY A 133 9.14 10.09 -4.91
C GLY A 133 9.93 10.43 -3.65
N LEU A 134 9.88 9.57 -2.63
CA LEU A 134 10.68 9.74 -1.42
C LEU A 134 12.07 9.10 -1.57
N PRO A 135 13.14 9.76 -1.12
CA PRO A 135 14.49 9.23 -1.24
C PRO A 135 14.73 8.08 -0.24
N GLN A 136 15.69 7.20 -0.53
CA GLN A 136 16.09 6.13 0.39
C GLN A 136 16.43 6.62 1.80
N THR A 137 17.00 7.83 1.93
CA THR A 137 17.54 8.37 3.18
C THR A 137 16.50 8.60 4.28
N ILE A 138 15.22 8.61 3.95
CA ILE A 138 14.14 8.72 4.95
C ILE A 138 13.69 7.35 5.49
N TRP A 139 14.13 6.26 4.85
CA TRP A 139 13.81 4.89 5.24
C TRP A 139 15.01 4.22 5.91
N THR A 140 14.73 3.38 6.90
CA THR A 140 15.74 2.51 7.52
C THR A 140 15.55 1.09 7.00
N ALA A 141 16.62 0.47 6.50
CA ALA A 141 16.59 -0.95 6.14
C ALA A 141 16.43 -1.82 7.41
N ASP A 142 15.54 -2.81 7.36
CA ASP A 142 15.24 -3.70 8.46
C ASP A 142 15.15 -5.15 7.95
N GLY A 143 16.29 -5.66 7.50
CA GLY A 143 16.41 -6.92 6.79
C GLY A 143 16.72 -6.71 5.30
N ALA A 144 16.51 -7.75 4.50
CA ALA A 144 16.91 -7.75 3.09
C ALA A 144 15.95 -7.00 2.15
N LYS A 145 14.63 -7.06 2.42
CA LYS A 145 13.57 -6.54 1.54
C LYS A 145 12.59 -5.59 2.24
N ARG A 146 12.98 -5.09 3.41
CA ARG A 146 12.08 -4.34 4.30
C ARG A 146 12.66 -3.00 4.66
N TRP A 147 11.80 -1.99 4.54
CA TRP A 147 12.07 -0.60 4.84
C TRP A 147 11.09 -0.10 5.90
N VAL A 148 11.61 0.59 6.90
CA VAL A 148 10.80 1.09 8.01
C VAL A 148 11.05 2.57 8.29
N ALA A 149 10.01 3.24 8.79
CA ALA A 149 10.11 4.60 9.28
C ALA A 149 9.32 4.77 10.58
N SER A 150 9.86 5.55 11.52
CA SER A 150 9.13 5.94 12.73
C SER A 150 8.24 7.13 12.42
N ILE A 151 6.93 6.90 12.36
CA ILE A 151 5.93 7.92 11.98
C ILE A 151 5.23 8.44 13.22
N THR A 152 5.20 9.76 13.33
CA THR A 152 4.65 10.53 14.45
C THR A 152 3.88 11.71 13.87
N GLY A 153 3.07 12.40 14.68
CA GLY A 153 2.38 13.61 14.20
C GLY A 153 3.33 14.70 13.69
N ALA A 154 4.57 14.75 14.18
CA ALA A 154 5.56 15.74 13.77
C ALA A 154 6.14 15.52 12.36
N ASN A 155 6.09 14.28 11.84
CA ASN A 155 6.65 13.92 10.53
C ASN A 155 5.66 13.18 9.62
N ALA A 156 4.40 13.04 10.04
CA ALA A 156 3.37 12.29 9.32
C ALA A 156 3.20 12.76 7.87
N SER A 157 3.20 14.07 7.62
CA SER A 157 3.03 14.64 6.27
C SER A 157 4.17 14.29 5.30
N THR A 158 5.31 13.81 5.79
CA THR A 158 6.40 13.32 4.95
C THR A 158 6.11 11.92 4.41
N TYR A 159 5.51 11.05 5.23
CA TYR A 159 5.31 9.63 4.93
C TYR A 159 3.89 9.29 4.50
N LEU A 160 2.92 10.16 4.80
CA LEU A 160 1.50 9.88 4.66
C LEU A 160 0.82 10.93 3.80
N ALA A 161 -0.17 10.49 3.02
CA ALA A 161 -1.05 11.36 2.24
C ALA A 161 -2.51 10.95 2.46
N LYS A 162 -3.43 11.92 2.42
CA LYS A 162 -4.87 11.66 2.48
C LYS A 162 -5.36 11.18 1.13
N VAL A 163 -5.80 9.93 1.04
CA VAL A 163 -6.28 9.30 -0.20
C VAL A 163 -7.50 8.43 0.10
N LEU A 164 -8.41 8.30 -0.86
CA LEU A 164 -9.50 7.31 -0.78
C LEU A 164 -8.92 5.90 -0.95
N SER A 165 -9.43 4.94 -0.18
CA SER A 165 -9.14 3.54 -0.46
C SER A 165 -9.87 3.10 -1.73
N ASP A 166 -9.17 2.40 -2.62
CA ASP A 166 -9.74 1.76 -3.81
C ASP A 166 -10.55 0.51 -3.43
N ALA A 167 -10.13 -0.16 -2.34
CA ALA A 167 -10.74 -1.39 -1.88
C ALA A 167 -10.56 -1.63 -0.38
N GLY A 168 -11.24 -2.67 0.10
CA GLY A 168 -11.41 -2.96 1.51
C GLY A 168 -11.35 -4.45 1.80
N PHE A 169 -10.62 -4.84 2.84
CA PHE A 169 -10.54 -6.24 3.25
C PHE A 169 -11.47 -6.54 4.43
N LEU A 170 -12.29 -7.57 4.26
CA LEU A 170 -13.26 -8.00 5.25
C LEU A 170 -13.15 -9.51 5.48
N GLY A 171 -13.08 -9.91 6.75
CA GLY A 171 -12.94 -11.31 7.16
C GLY A 171 -14.22 -11.95 7.68
N ALA A 172 -15.35 -11.23 7.62
CA ALA A 172 -16.65 -11.68 8.11
C ALA A 172 -17.78 -11.00 7.30
N ASP A 173 -19.03 -11.42 7.53
CA ASP A 173 -20.18 -10.85 6.83
C ASP A 173 -20.32 -9.33 7.13
N PRO A 174 -20.40 -8.47 6.10
CA PRO A 174 -20.50 -7.02 6.30
C PRO A 174 -21.67 -6.61 7.20
N GLY A 175 -22.83 -7.23 7.05
CA GLY A 175 -24.05 -6.86 7.78
C GLY A 175 -23.99 -7.16 9.28
N ILE A 176 -23.12 -8.08 9.69
CA ILE A 176 -22.87 -8.37 11.12
C ILE A 176 -21.86 -7.37 11.70
N LEU A 177 -20.94 -6.87 10.87
CA LEU A 177 -19.78 -6.12 11.33
C LEU A 177 -20.02 -4.62 11.51
N LEU A 178 -21.04 -4.04 10.88
CA LEU A 178 -21.23 -2.58 10.86
C LEU A 178 -22.22 -2.01 11.87
N LYS A 179 -22.70 -2.80 12.84
CA LYS A 179 -23.60 -2.28 13.88
C LYS A 179 -22.82 -1.45 14.91
N LEU A 180 -23.15 -0.16 15.01
CA LEU A 180 -22.56 0.75 16.00
C LEU A 180 -22.65 0.17 17.42
N GLY A 181 -21.57 0.29 18.20
CA GLY A 181 -21.51 -0.17 19.58
C GLY A 181 -21.24 -1.68 19.74
N THR A 182 -21.03 -2.41 18.64
CA THR A 182 -20.51 -3.77 18.67
C THR A 182 -18.98 -3.77 18.56
N GLU A 183 -18.33 -4.82 19.04
CA GLU A 183 -16.88 -5.01 18.89
C GLU A 183 -16.42 -5.02 17.42
N SER A 184 -17.33 -5.24 16.49
CA SER A 184 -17.02 -5.33 15.06
C SER A 184 -17.01 -3.98 14.35
N TYR A 185 -17.67 -2.96 14.92
CA TYR A 185 -17.62 -1.60 14.37
C TYR A 185 -16.27 -0.96 14.71
N PRO A 186 -15.53 -0.43 13.73
CA PRO A 186 -14.25 0.19 14.01
C PRO A 186 -14.43 1.51 14.77
N GLU A 187 -13.62 1.69 15.81
CA GLU A 187 -13.45 3.01 16.41
C GLU A 187 -12.84 3.99 15.41
N GLN A 188 -13.29 5.25 15.48
CA GLN A 188 -12.71 6.33 14.72
C GLN A 188 -11.30 6.64 15.25
N VAL A 189 -10.36 6.84 14.34
CA VAL A 189 -8.96 7.07 14.65
C VAL A 189 -8.61 8.52 14.42
N LYS A 190 -7.78 9.09 15.30
CA LYS A 190 -7.17 10.38 15.03
C LYS A 190 -6.08 10.23 13.97
N GLU A 191 -6.16 11.09 12.96
CA GLU A 191 -5.12 11.33 11.98
C GLU A 191 -3.82 11.71 12.69
N LEU A 192 -2.69 11.19 12.22
CA LEU A 192 -1.38 11.67 12.66
C LEU A 192 -1.06 13.05 12.07
N ILE A 193 -1.44 13.33 10.82
CA ILE A 193 -1.17 14.59 10.13
C ILE A 193 -1.85 15.77 10.84
N SER A 194 -3.15 15.65 11.16
CA SER A 194 -3.91 16.76 11.74
C SER A 194 -4.14 16.65 13.25
N GLY A 195 -3.98 15.45 13.83
CA GLY A 195 -4.37 15.17 15.21
C GLY A 195 -5.88 15.15 15.45
N ARG A 196 -6.69 15.26 14.40
CA ARG A 196 -8.16 15.28 14.45
C ARG A 196 -8.72 13.93 14.03
N PHE A 197 -9.97 13.69 14.39
CA PHE A 197 -10.72 12.55 13.89
C PHE A 197 -11.08 12.73 12.41
N GLU A 198 -11.16 11.62 11.69
CA GLU A 198 -11.58 11.57 10.28
C GLU A 198 -12.95 12.23 10.07
N ALA A 199 -13.04 13.25 9.22
CA ALA A 199 -14.33 13.87 8.92
C ALA A 199 -15.30 12.86 8.29
N ASP A 200 -16.60 13.06 8.49
CA ASP A 200 -17.67 12.28 7.85
C ASP A 200 -17.64 10.77 8.19
N TRP A 201 -16.96 10.40 9.28
CA TRP A 201 -17.03 9.06 9.84
C TRP A 201 -18.47 8.77 10.24
N PRO A 202 -19.10 7.75 9.63
CA PRO A 202 -20.50 7.52 9.85
C PRO A 202 -20.73 7.01 11.27
N THR A 203 -21.86 7.39 11.85
CA THR A 203 -22.22 7.03 13.23
C THR A 203 -23.49 6.19 13.30
N ASP A 204 -24.11 5.90 12.15
CA ASP A 204 -25.44 5.32 12.03
C ASP A 204 -25.58 4.36 10.83
N ILE A 205 -24.51 3.64 10.45
CA ILE A 205 -24.64 2.59 9.42
C ILE A 205 -25.45 1.42 9.99
N ASP A 206 -26.61 1.15 9.41
CA ASP A 206 -27.46 0.01 9.74
C ASP A 206 -27.66 -0.98 8.59
N ARG A 207 -27.20 -0.65 7.37
CA ARG A 207 -27.30 -1.49 6.17
C ARG A 207 -26.26 -1.15 5.10
N PHE A 208 -25.98 -2.14 4.25
CA PHE A 208 -25.26 -1.92 3.00
C PHE A 208 -26.22 -1.54 1.88
N PRO A 209 -25.77 -0.76 0.87
CA PRO A 209 -26.44 -0.82 -0.42
C PRO A 209 -26.28 -2.25 -0.96
N ASP A 210 -27.40 -2.94 -1.17
CA ASP A 210 -27.47 -4.35 -1.61
C ASP A 210 -26.79 -4.61 -2.98
N THR A 211 -26.32 -3.55 -3.64
CA THR A 211 -25.61 -3.62 -4.91
C THR A 211 -24.45 -2.63 -4.95
N PHE A 212 -23.25 -3.14 -5.21
CA PHE A 212 -22.05 -2.38 -5.60
C PHE A 212 -22.27 -1.48 -6.85
N ALA A 213 -23.37 -1.70 -7.57
CA ALA A 213 -23.79 -0.94 -8.75
C ALA A 213 -24.15 0.53 -8.48
N ALA A 214 -24.32 0.95 -7.22
CA ALA A 214 -24.71 2.32 -6.88
C ALA A 214 -23.53 3.31 -6.73
N LEU A 215 -22.28 2.84 -6.74
CA LEU A 215 -21.08 3.69 -6.55
C LEU A 215 -20.39 4.13 -7.86
N ILE A 216 -20.97 3.77 -9.01
CA ILE A 216 -20.50 4.20 -10.34
C ILE A 216 -21.61 5.03 -10.98
N GLY A 217 -21.79 6.25 -10.48
CA GLY A 217 -22.71 7.26 -11.03
C GLY A 217 -21.96 8.55 -11.29
#